data_AF-A0A8J7T5A2-F1
#
_entry.id   AF-A0A8J7T5A2-F1
#
_cell.length_a   1.000
_cell.length_b   1.000
_cell.length_c   1.000
_cell.angle_alpha   90.00
_cell.angle_beta   90.00
_cell.angle_gamma   90.00
#
_symmetry.space_group_name_H-M   'P 1'
#
loop_
_entity.id
_entity.type
_entity.pdbx_description
1 polymer ?
#
loop_
_entity_poly.entity_id
_entity_poly.type
_entity_poly.pdbx_seq_one_letter_code
_entity_poly.pdbx_strand_id
1 'polypeptide(L)' 'TGARIAMAQEVVRDGRLLFRADVVMACLTPAGKPARLPAEIRSALASVT' A
#
# COMPACT_ATOMS: atom_id res chain seq x y z
N THR A 1 2.35 14.12 4.59
CA THR A 1 2.82 12.82 4.04
C THR A 1 1.76 12.30 3.06
N GLY A 2 2.08 12.14 1.78
CA GLY A 2 1.10 11.68 0.76
C GLY A 2 1.70 10.78 -0.33
N ALA A 3 2.93 10.34 -0.09
CA ALA A 3 3.71 9.48 -0.97
C ALA A 3 3.96 8.09 -0.35
N ARG A 4 3.35 7.77 0.79
CA ARG A 4 3.51 6.46 1.45
C ARG A 4 2.19 5.89 1.92
N ILE A 5 2.07 4.57 1.88
CA ILE A 5 0.92 3.79 2.35
C ILE A 5 1.46 2.71 3.27
N ALA A 6 0.91 2.59 4.49
CA ALA A 6 1.22 1.51 5.42
C ALA A 6 0.12 0.45 5.34
N MET A 7 0.50 -0.82 5.32
CA MET A 7 -0.40 -1.95 5.10
C MET A 7 0.00 -3.12 6.00
N ALA A 8 -0.99 -3.85 6.50
CA ALA A 8 -0.78 -5.19 7.02
C ALA A 8 -1.13 -6.19 5.91
N GLN A 9 -0.20 -7.05 5.56
CA GLN A 9 -0.39 -8.06 4.52
C GLN A 9 -0.35 -9.46 5.12
N GLU A 10 -1.34 -10.27 4.76
CA GLU A 10 -1.40 -11.68 5.13
C GLU A 10 -1.28 -12.55 3.88
N VAL A 11 -0.39 -13.53 3.93
CA VAL A 11 -0.21 -14.55 2.89
C VAL A 11 -0.85 -15.83 3.38
N VAL A 12 -1.92 -16.26 2.71
CA VAL A 12 -2.70 -17.44 3.07
C VAL A 12 -2.62 -18.52 2.00
N ARG A 13 -2.70 -19.79 2.40
CA ARG A 13 -2.86 -20.94 1.51
C ARG A 13 -3.91 -21.87 2.11
N ASP A 14 -4.94 -22.18 1.34
CA ASP A 14 -6.06 -23.03 1.77
C ASP A 14 -6.67 -22.57 3.11
N GLY A 15 -6.86 -21.24 3.26
CA GLY A 15 -7.38 -20.62 4.48
C GLY A 15 -6.40 -20.58 5.66
N ARG A 16 -5.21 -21.18 5.54
CA ARG A 16 -4.17 -21.14 6.57
C ARG A 16 -3.24 -19.95 6.35
N LEU A 17 -3.06 -19.13 7.38
CA LEU A 17 -2.03 -18.09 7.40
C LEU A 17 -0.63 -18.72 7.35
N LEU A 18 0.14 -18.34 6.33
CA LEU A 18 1.53 -18.73 6.17
C LEU A 18 2.48 -17.67 6.70
N PHE A 19 2.14 -16.39 6.50
CA PHE A 19 2.99 -15.27 6.89
C PHE A 19 2.19 -13.96 6.99
N ARG A 20 2.62 -13.06 7.88
CA ARG A 20 2.10 -11.70 8.01
C ARG A 20 3.26 -10.70 8.04
N ALA A 21 3.09 -9.57 7.33
CA ALA A 21 4.05 -8.47 7.31
C ALA A 21 3.39 -7.10 7.44
N ASP A 22 4.11 -6.18 8.09
CA ASP A 22 3.86 -4.76 7.98
C ASP A 22 4.66 -4.21 6.79
N VAL A 23 3.94 -3.70 5.79
CA VAL A 23 4.50 -3.23 4.52
C VAL A 23 4.30 -1.73 4.40
N VAL A 24 5.36 -1.02 4.00
CA VAL A 24 5.27 0.40 3.66
C VAL A 24 5.59 0.57 2.17
N MET A 25 4.58 0.95 1.40
CA MET A 25 4.76 1.27 -0.02
C MET A 25 5.04 2.77 -0.20
N ALA A 26 5.90 3.10 -1.16
CA ALA A 26 6.18 4.48 -1.57
C ALA A 26 5.66 4.73 -3.01
N CYS A 27 5.03 5.89 -3.21
CA CYS A 27 4.66 6.39 -4.53
C CYS A 27 5.79 7.25 -5.06
N LEU A 28 6.35 6.84 -6.21
CA LEU A 28 7.52 7.46 -6.82
C LEU A 28 7.21 7.85 -8.27
N THR A 29 7.93 8.83 -8.80
CA THR A 29 8.04 9.06 -10.25
C THR A 29 8.89 7.95 -10.89
N PRO A 30 8.89 7.80 -12.23
CA PRO A 30 9.79 6.86 -12.91
C PRO A 30 11.29 7.13 -12.64
N ALA A 31 11.64 8.36 -12.25
CA ALA A 31 12.99 8.74 -11.84
C ALA A 31 13.28 8.44 -10.34
N GLY A 32 12.38 7.74 -9.64
CA GLY A 32 12.54 7.35 -8.24
C GLY A 32 12.29 8.46 -7.22
N LYS A 33 11.78 9.63 -7.61
CA LYS A 33 11.50 10.73 -6.68
C LYS A 33 10.12 10.55 -6.02
N PRO A 34 9.94 10.85 -4.73
CA PRO A 34 8.63 10.80 -4.08
C PRO A 34 7.59 11.63 -4.83
N ALA A 35 6.43 11.02 -5.07
CA ALA A 35 5.30 11.64 -5.73
C ALA A 35 4.05 11.49 -4.86
N ARG A 36 3.14 12.45 -4.96
CA ARG A 36 1.84 12.34 -4.31
C ARG A 36 1.01 11.30 -5.03
N LEU A 37 0.36 10.42 -4.28
CA LEU A 37 -0.59 9.46 -4.83
C LEU A 37 -1.72 10.20 -5.57
N PRO A 38 -2.11 9.79 -6.80
CA PRO A 38 -3.21 10.43 -7.54
C PRO A 38 -4.52 10.47 -6.75
N ALA A 39 -5.38 11.45 -7.04
CA ALA A 39 -6.57 11.73 -6.22
C ALA A 39 -7.57 10.56 -6.21
N GLU A 40 -7.75 9.94 -7.36
CA GLU A 40 -8.65 8.80 -7.60
C GLU A 40 -8.20 7.60 -6.78
N ILE A 41 -6.89 7.32 -6.76
CA ILE A 41 -6.31 6.22 -5.98
C ILE A 41 -6.41 6.52 -4.47
N ARG A 42 -6.13 7.75 -4.04
CA ARG A 42 -6.34 8.14 -2.62
C ARG A 42 -7.78 7.94 -2.19
N SER A 43 -8.74 8.28 -3.05
CA SER A 43 -10.16 8.10 -2.77
C SER A 43 -10.54 6.62 -2.65
N ALA A 44 -10.02 5.78 -3.54
CA ALA A 44 -10.25 4.33 -3.50
C ALA A 44 -9.64 3.66 -2.26
N LEU A 45 -8.49 4.13 -1.78
CA LEU A 45 -7.89 3.57 -0.56
C LEU A 45 -8.61 4.02 0.72
N ALA A 46 -9.21 5.22 0.71
CA ALA A 46 -9.98 5.71 1.84
C ALA A 46 -11.22 4.86 2.15
N SER A 47 -11.72 4.07 1.19
CA SER A 47 -12.86 3.16 1.40
C SER A 47 -12.46 1.77 1.93
N VAL A 48 -11.17 1.47 2.05
CA VAL A 48 -10.63 0.16 2.50
C VAL A 48 -9.96 0.29 3.88
N THR A 49 -10.01 1.47 4.48
CA THR A 49 -9.52 1.75 5.84
C THR A 49 -10.69 1.71 6.82
#